data_AF-A0A975BBP1-F1
#
_entry.id   AF-A0A975BBP1-F1
#
_cell.length_a   1.000
_cell.length_b   1.000
_cell.length_c   1.000
_cell.angle_alpha   90.00
_cell.angle_beta   90.00
_cell.angle_gamma   90.00
#
_symmetry.space_group_name_H-M   'P 1'
#
loop_
_entity.id
_entity.type
_entity.pdbx_description
1 polymer ?
#
loop_
_entity_poly.entity_id
_entity_poly.type
_entity_poly.pdbx_seq_one_letter_code
_entity_poly.pdbx_strand_id
1 'polypeptide(L)'
;MQHFDTINKNSCLVEIKIDFVKLAQKVLIICLCIEIGFVLLDFFINYNKWSGYKSLHRLCNIAREDSLASLFGTIQTLMAGLTLWLIVLIQKNNTQTPKKEIFGWCVLAVFFTYMAIDDGAEIHERLGTVFEQMYKGSNHILSFFPSYAWQIIFVPIFGVISIYTYMFLWKQLDTGYSKLLITGAIACFIMAVVLDFFEGMDITHNWNLQTIIKKKYSLKTYTVSHFSKSLEEFLEMAGITFFWVCFIACLKTIFQKGVYFISK
;
A
#
# COMPACT_ATOMS: atom_id res chain seq x y z
N MET A 1 -2.94 25.43 60.76
CA MET A 1 -2.04 24.61 59.93
C MET A 1 -2.88 24.06 58.79
N GLN A 2 -3.04 24.88 57.74
CA GLN A 2 -2.57 24.62 56.37
C GLN A 2 -3.35 23.48 55.69
N HIS A 3 -4.49 23.74 55.03
CA HIS A 3 -4.64 24.38 53.71
C HIS A 3 -4.08 23.51 52.58
N PHE A 4 -4.92 22.63 52.03
CA PHE A 4 -4.75 21.97 50.72
C PHE A 4 -6.11 21.78 50.04
N ASP A 5 -6.89 22.85 49.96
CA ASP A 5 -7.94 23.00 48.95
C ASP A 5 -7.39 23.97 47.90
N THR A 6 -6.84 23.43 46.81
CA THR A 6 -6.81 24.06 45.47
C THR A 6 -6.15 23.09 44.49
N ILE A 7 -6.86 22.03 44.10
CA ILE A 7 -6.57 21.39 42.81
C ILE A 7 -7.18 22.28 41.74
N ASN A 8 -6.28 22.86 40.96
CA ASN A 8 -6.47 23.86 39.93
C ASN A 8 -7.58 23.45 38.92
N LYS A 9 -8.73 24.12 38.98
CA LYS A 9 -9.97 23.82 38.25
C LYS A 9 -10.02 24.44 36.84
N ASN A 10 -8.86 24.66 36.23
CA ASN A 10 -8.71 25.39 34.96
C ASN A 10 -8.03 24.58 33.85
N SER A 11 -8.00 23.25 33.92
CA SER A 11 -7.77 22.44 32.71
C SER A 11 -9.02 22.50 31.85
N CYS A 12 -9.06 23.46 30.92
CA CYS A 12 -9.98 23.43 29.80
C CYS A 12 -9.67 22.16 29.01
N LEU A 13 -10.43 21.10 29.26
CA LEU A 13 -10.40 19.89 28.46
C LEU A 13 -10.90 20.27 27.06
N VAL A 14 -9.97 20.56 26.16
CA VAL A 14 -10.27 20.74 24.74
C VAL A 14 -10.66 19.37 24.21
N GLU A 15 -11.97 19.10 24.14
CA GLU A 15 -12.51 17.88 23.56
C GLU A 15 -12.44 17.98 22.02
N ILE A 16 -11.41 17.38 21.43
CA ILE A 16 -11.30 17.30 19.97
C ILE A 16 -12.24 16.19 19.48
N LYS A 17 -13.43 16.58 19.00
CA LYS A 17 -14.40 15.65 18.43
C LYS A 17 -14.06 15.32 16.97
N ILE A 18 -13.36 14.20 16.75
CA ILE A 18 -13.02 13.71 15.41
C ILE A 18 -14.10 12.75 14.90
N ASP A 19 -14.68 13.03 13.73
CA ASP A 19 -15.56 12.10 13.03
C ASP A 19 -14.73 11.20 12.10
N PHE A 20 -14.32 10.05 12.63
CA PHE A 20 -13.51 9.07 11.91
C PHE A 20 -14.19 8.50 10.65
N VAL A 21 -15.52 8.48 10.59
CA VAL A 21 -16.23 7.99 9.39
C VAL A 21 -16.08 8.99 8.26
N LYS A 22 -16.36 10.27 8.54
CA LYS A 22 -16.18 11.33 7.54
C LYS A 22 -14.72 11.48 7.14
N LEU A 23 -13.79 11.30 8.08
CA LEU A 23 -12.35 11.32 7.78
C LEU A 23 -11.99 10.18 6.82
N ALA A 24 -12.40 8.94 7.11
CA ALA A 24 -12.13 7.79 6.25
C ALA A 24 -12.74 7.96 4.84
N GLN A 25 -13.97 8.49 4.75
CA GLN A 25 -14.60 8.79 3.46
C GLN A 25 -13.86 9.87 2.67
N LYS A 26 -13.42 10.95 3.34
CA LYS A 26 -12.63 11.99 2.70
C LYS A 26 -11.29 11.46 2.20
N VAL A 27 -10.60 10.65 3.00
CA VAL A 27 -9.34 10.00 2.60
C VAL A 27 -9.58 9.13 1.36
N LEU A 28 -10.61 8.26 1.37
CA LEU A 28 -10.95 7.42 0.23
C LEU A 28 -11.16 8.25 -1.05
N ILE A 29 -12.01 9.28 -0.99
CA ILE A 29 -12.37 10.09 -2.16
C ILE A 29 -11.14 10.88 -2.65
N ILE A 30 -10.41 11.53 -1.75
CA ILE A 30 -9.26 12.37 -2.11
C ILE A 30 -8.16 11.52 -2.73
N CYS A 31 -7.78 10.40 -2.11
CA CYS A 31 -6.74 9.52 -2.63
C CYS A 31 -7.13 8.96 -4.01
N LEU A 32 -8.32 8.36 -4.16
CA LEU A 32 -8.77 7.85 -5.46
C LEU A 32 -8.84 8.94 -6.54
N CYS A 33 -9.27 10.16 -6.20
CA CYS A 33 -9.27 11.28 -7.14
C CYS A 33 -7.85 11.67 -7.58
N ILE A 34 -6.89 11.67 -6.66
CA ILE A 34 -5.48 11.96 -6.97
C ILE A 34 -4.88 10.84 -7.84
N GLU A 35 -5.10 9.58 -7.48
CA GLU A 35 -4.62 8.40 -8.21
C GLU A 35 -5.16 8.38 -9.65
N ILE A 36 -6.47 8.59 -9.83
CA ILE A 36 -7.08 8.75 -11.16
C ILE A 36 -6.48 9.96 -11.89
N GLY A 37 -6.24 11.06 -11.16
CA GLY A 37 -5.54 12.23 -11.67
C GLY A 37 -4.17 11.90 -12.25
N PHE A 38 -3.38 11.05 -11.59
CA PHE A 38 -2.07 10.61 -12.10
C PHE A 38 -2.19 9.77 -13.38
N VAL A 39 -3.13 8.82 -13.44
CA VAL A 39 -3.39 8.03 -14.66
C VAL A 39 -3.78 8.95 -15.83
N LEU A 40 -4.63 9.95 -15.58
CA LEU A 40 -5.03 10.92 -16.61
C LEU A 40 -3.85 11.81 -17.04
N LEU A 41 -3.05 12.30 -16.10
CA LEU A 41 -1.86 13.10 -16.40
C LEU A 41 -0.87 12.31 -17.25
N ASP A 42 -0.62 11.04 -16.89
CA ASP A 42 0.24 10.16 -17.66
C ASP A 42 -0.29 9.94 -19.08
N PHE A 43 -1.58 9.64 -19.21
CA PHE A 43 -2.24 9.50 -20.51
C PHE A 43 -2.10 10.74 -21.40
N PHE A 44 -2.35 11.93 -20.87
CA PHE A 44 -2.28 13.15 -21.66
C PHE A 44 -0.84 13.60 -21.97
N ILE A 45 0.06 13.50 -20.99
CA ILE A 45 1.42 14.02 -21.12
C ILE A 45 2.33 13.00 -21.80
N ASN A 46 2.39 11.75 -21.32
CA ASN A 46 3.31 10.74 -21.82
C ASN A 46 2.77 10.03 -23.06
N TYR A 47 1.53 9.53 -23.01
CA TYR A 47 0.97 8.77 -24.12
C TYR A 47 0.61 9.67 -25.32
N ASN A 48 -0.16 10.75 -25.08
CA ASN A 48 -0.57 11.69 -26.13
C ASN A 48 0.46 12.79 -26.46
N LYS A 49 1.57 12.86 -25.70
CA LYS A 49 2.70 13.78 -25.95
C LYS A 49 2.28 15.26 -26.01
N TRP A 50 1.38 15.70 -25.14
CA TRP A 50 0.91 17.11 -25.11
C TRP A 50 2.00 18.14 -24.78
N SER A 51 3.13 17.70 -24.23
CA SER A 51 4.28 18.57 -23.92
C SER A 51 5.55 18.08 -24.62
N GLY A 52 6.42 19.00 -25.01
CA GLY A 52 7.75 18.68 -25.55
C GLY A 52 8.85 18.52 -24.47
N TYR A 53 8.55 18.84 -23.20
CA TYR A 53 9.55 18.90 -22.13
C TYR A 53 9.75 17.53 -21.48
N LYS A 54 10.93 16.92 -21.65
CA LYS A 54 11.27 15.60 -21.09
C LYS A 54 11.11 15.51 -19.57
N SER A 55 11.42 16.59 -18.84
CA SER A 55 11.26 16.62 -17.38
C SER A 55 9.79 16.49 -16.96
N LEU A 56 8.86 17.08 -17.72
CA LEU A 56 7.43 16.98 -17.42
C LEU A 56 6.90 15.57 -17.71
N HIS A 57 7.38 14.94 -18.79
CA HIS A 57 7.08 13.53 -19.08
C HIS A 57 7.49 12.64 -17.92
N ARG A 58 8.75 12.76 -17.46
CA ARG A 58 9.27 12.00 -16.31
C ARG A 58 8.45 12.22 -15.04
N LEU A 59 8.12 13.48 -14.72
CA LEU A 59 7.38 13.85 -13.52
C LEU A 59 5.96 13.28 -13.48
N CYS A 60 5.28 13.26 -14.63
CA CYS A 60 3.89 12.83 -14.76
C CYS A 60 3.73 11.37 -15.22
N ASN A 61 4.82 10.63 -15.36
CA ASN A 61 4.77 9.23 -15.77
C ASN A 61 4.54 8.35 -14.55
N ILE A 62 3.30 7.89 -14.38
CA ILE A 62 2.91 7.01 -13.27
C ILE A 62 3.73 5.71 -13.23
N ALA A 63 4.16 5.21 -14.39
CA ALA A 63 4.92 3.98 -14.54
C ALA A 63 6.43 4.14 -14.28
N ARG A 64 6.80 5.08 -13.41
CA ARG A 64 8.19 5.35 -13.03
C ARG A 64 8.30 5.53 -11.52
N GLU A 65 9.34 4.89 -10.97
CA GLU A 65 9.76 5.01 -9.56
C GLU A 65 10.10 6.44 -9.09
N ASP A 66 10.45 7.34 -10.01
CA ASP A 66 10.86 8.71 -9.67
C ASP A 66 9.81 9.78 -10.03
N SER A 67 8.55 9.36 -10.14
CA SER A 67 7.42 10.21 -10.51
C SER A 67 6.70 10.83 -9.31
N LEU A 68 5.79 11.77 -9.57
CA LEU A 68 4.89 12.27 -8.52
C LEU A 68 3.96 11.20 -7.97
N ALA A 69 3.59 10.23 -8.81
CA ALA A 69 2.71 9.14 -8.40
C ALA A 69 3.42 8.22 -7.42
N SER A 70 4.65 7.79 -7.72
CA SER A 70 5.45 6.96 -6.79
C SER A 70 5.73 7.69 -5.47
N LEU A 71 6.07 8.98 -5.52
CA LEU A 71 6.22 9.79 -4.29
C LEU A 71 4.92 9.82 -3.46
N PHE A 72 3.78 10.00 -4.12
CA PHE A 72 2.48 9.99 -3.45
C PHE A 72 2.17 8.62 -2.85
N GLY A 73 2.36 7.54 -3.62
CA GLY A 73 2.18 6.16 -3.16
C GLY A 73 3.02 5.85 -1.92
N THR A 74 4.31 6.20 -1.95
CA THR A 74 5.23 6.04 -0.81
C THR A 74 4.75 6.79 0.44
N ILE A 75 4.36 8.07 0.29
CA ILE A 75 3.83 8.87 1.42
C ILE A 75 2.53 8.27 1.93
N GLN A 76 1.65 7.83 1.04
CA GLN A 76 0.38 7.22 1.39
C GLN A 76 0.58 5.93 2.19
N THR A 77 1.49 5.06 1.76
CA THR A 77 1.86 3.82 2.46
C THR A 77 2.45 4.13 3.84
N LEU A 78 3.32 5.15 3.95
CA LEU A 78 3.87 5.59 5.23
C LEU A 78 2.77 6.09 6.16
N MET A 79 1.81 6.87 5.67
CA MET A 79 0.68 7.37 6.46
C MET A 79 -0.22 6.24 6.95
N ALA A 80 -0.44 5.20 6.15
CA ALA A 80 -1.11 3.98 6.58
C ALA A 80 -0.32 3.27 7.71
N GLY A 81 0.99 3.14 7.57
CA GLY A 81 1.89 2.60 8.60
C GLY A 81 1.86 3.40 9.91
N LEU A 82 1.91 4.73 9.84
CA LEU A 82 1.80 5.60 11.02
C LEU A 82 0.43 5.48 11.70
N THR A 83 -0.64 5.31 10.92
CA THR A 83 -1.98 5.05 11.45
C THR A 83 -2.02 3.72 12.23
N LEU A 84 -1.35 2.68 11.72
CA LEU A 84 -1.20 1.40 12.43
C LEU A 84 -0.36 1.55 13.72
N TRP A 85 0.72 2.32 13.69
CA TRP A 85 1.50 2.62 14.90
C TRP A 85 0.65 3.34 15.95
N LEU A 86 -0.21 4.29 15.54
CA LEU A 86 -1.16 4.93 16.44
C LEU A 86 -2.14 3.90 17.05
N ILE A 87 -2.66 2.97 16.26
CA ILE A 87 -3.51 1.87 16.76
C ILE A 87 -2.75 1.05 17.82
N VAL A 88 -1.50 0.67 17.55
CA VAL A 88 -0.64 -0.08 18.50
C VAL A 88 -0.49 0.69 19.81
N LEU A 89 -0.20 1.99 19.75
CA LEU A 89 0.00 2.82 20.94
C LEU A 89 -1.29 2.95 21.78
N ILE A 90 -2.43 3.17 21.14
CA ILE A 90 -3.72 3.26 21.84
C ILE A 90 -4.05 1.92 22.49
N GLN A 91 -3.91 0.81 21.76
CA GLN A 91 -4.21 -0.52 22.26
C GLN A 91 -3.27 -0.97 23.38
N LYS A 92 -1.98 -0.63 23.31
CA LYS A 92 -1.01 -0.92 24.37
C LYS A 92 -1.36 -0.23 25.69
N ASN A 93 -1.96 0.95 25.62
CA ASN A 93 -2.40 1.70 26.78
C ASN A 93 -3.79 1.26 27.30
N ASN A 94 -4.50 0.42 26.56
CA ASN A 94 -5.77 -0.15 27.00
C ASN A 94 -5.53 -1.50 27.71
N THR A 95 -5.81 -1.56 29.01
CA THR A 95 -5.57 -2.75 29.84
C THR A 95 -6.42 -3.96 29.47
N GLN A 96 -7.54 -3.75 28.76
CA GLN A 96 -8.45 -4.81 28.35
C GLN A 96 -8.00 -5.49 27.05
N THR A 97 -7.06 -4.90 26.30
CA THR A 97 -6.62 -5.46 25.02
C THR A 97 -5.66 -6.64 25.21
N PRO A 98 -5.94 -7.81 24.61
CA PRO A 98 -5.03 -8.95 24.67
C PRO A 98 -3.67 -8.66 24.01
N LYS A 99 -2.56 -9.11 24.63
CA LYS A 99 -1.20 -8.94 24.07
C LYS A 99 -1.04 -9.48 22.65
N LYS A 100 -1.76 -10.56 22.31
CA LYS A 100 -1.75 -11.14 20.95
C LYS A 100 -2.33 -10.20 19.89
N GLU A 101 -3.31 -9.39 20.26
CA GLU A 101 -3.91 -8.39 19.37
C GLU A 101 -2.94 -7.23 19.13
N ILE A 102 -2.33 -6.70 20.20
CA ILE A 102 -1.30 -5.66 20.12
C ILE A 102 -0.14 -6.13 19.23
N PHE A 103 0.30 -7.39 19.40
CA PHE A 103 1.33 -7.97 18.55
C PHE A 103 0.92 -8.00 17.08
N GLY A 104 -0.32 -8.38 16.77
CA GLY A 104 -0.79 -8.40 15.39
C GLY A 104 -0.85 -7.02 14.73
N TRP A 105 -1.30 -6.01 15.45
CA TRP A 105 -1.21 -4.63 14.98
C TRP A 105 0.24 -4.17 14.78
N CYS A 106 1.16 -4.59 15.66
CA CYS A 106 2.59 -4.29 15.53
C CYS A 106 3.20 -4.93 14.27
N VAL A 107 2.86 -6.19 13.98
CA VAL A 107 3.28 -6.87 12.74
C VAL A 107 2.83 -6.09 11.52
N LEU A 108 1.57 -5.65 11.47
CA LEU A 108 1.07 -4.82 10.36
C LEU A 108 1.78 -3.46 10.29
N ALA A 109 1.98 -2.79 11.42
CA ALA A 109 2.64 -1.48 11.45
C ALA A 109 4.07 -1.56 10.90
N VAL A 110 4.84 -2.57 11.33
CA VAL A 110 6.19 -2.84 10.81
C VAL A 110 6.13 -3.15 9.32
N PHE A 111 5.21 -4.00 8.88
CA PHE A 111 5.09 -4.39 7.47
C PHE A 111 4.76 -3.21 6.56
N PHE A 112 3.74 -2.40 6.87
CA PHE A 112 3.39 -1.23 6.06
C PHE A 112 4.48 -0.15 6.10
N THR A 113 5.17 0.02 7.23
CA THR A 113 6.33 0.91 7.28
C THR A 113 7.45 0.40 6.38
N TYR A 114 7.69 -0.92 6.38
CA TYR A 114 8.66 -1.55 5.49
C TYR A 114 8.28 -1.36 4.02
N MET A 115 7.01 -1.57 3.62
CA MET A 115 6.57 -1.32 2.25
C MET A 115 6.85 0.12 1.80
N ALA A 116 6.56 1.12 2.65
CA ALA A 116 6.89 2.50 2.31
C ALA A 116 8.40 2.75 2.13
N ILE A 117 9.24 2.07 2.91
CA ILE A 117 10.70 2.16 2.76
C ILE A 117 11.15 1.44 1.48
N ASP A 118 10.54 0.30 1.18
CA ASP A 118 10.81 -0.51 0.00
C ASP A 118 10.48 0.27 -1.28
N ASP A 119 9.26 0.82 -1.40
CA ASP A 119 8.83 1.65 -2.54
C ASP A 119 9.77 2.86 -2.72
N GLY A 120 10.08 3.56 -1.63
CA GLY A 120 10.94 4.76 -1.70
C GLY A 120 12.43 4.47 -1.96
N ALA A 121 12.90 3.24 -1.77
CA ALA A 121 14.31 2.86 -1.92
C ALA A 121 14.56 1.74 -2.92
N GLU A 122 13.50 1.23 -3.57
CA GLU A 122 13.49 0.13 -4.54
C GLU A 122 14.21 -1.13 -3.99
N ILE A 123 13.97 -1.50 -2.72
CA ILE A 123 14.75 -2.55 -2.06
C ILE A 123 14.55 -3.89 -2.75
N HIS A 124 13.30 -4.27 -3.05
CA HIS A 124 12.99 -5.53 -3.70
C HIS A 124 13.56 -5.60 -5.13
N GLU A 125 13.53 -4.50 -5.89
CA GLU A 125 14.12 -4.44 -7.23
C GLU A 125 15.65 -4.61 -7.19
N ARG A 126 16.31 -3.88 -6.28
CA ARG A 126 17.77 -3.92 -6.14
C ARG A 126 18.24 -5.27 -5.66
N LEU A 127 17.55 -5.87 -4.69
CA LEU A 127 17.86 -7.23 -4.24
C LEU A 127 17.55 -8.26 -5.32
N GLY A 128 16.50 -8.08 -6.11
CA GLY A 128 16.23 -8.90 -7.30
C GLY A 128 17.37 -8.85 -8.31
N THR A 129 17.91 -7.66 -8.58
CA THR A 129 19.05 -7.47 -9.48
C THR A 129 20.31 -8.16 -8.95
N VAL A 130 20.60 -8.02 -7.65
CA VAL A 130 21.72 -8.71 -7.00
C VAL A 130 21.56 -10.23 -7.09
N PHE A 131 20.35 -10.74 -6.83
CA PHE A 131 20.05 -12.16 -6.95
C PHE A 131 20.25 -12.66 -8.38
N GLU A 132 19.72 -11.94 -9.38
CA GLU A 132 19.94 -12.30 -10.79
C GLU A 132 21.44 -12.38 -11.12
N GLN A 133 22.24 -11.41 -10.66
CA GLN A 133 23.69 -11.40 -10.89
C GLN A 133 24.43 -12.55 -10.22
N MET A 134 24.05 -12.93 -8.99
CA MET A 134 24.68 -14.04 -8.27
C MET A 134 24.43 -15.40 -8.94
N TYR A 135 23.27 -15.56 -9.57
CA TYR A 135 22.86 -16.82 -10.20
C TYR A 135 23.00 -16.80 -11.74
N LYS A 136 23.63 -15.77 -12.31
CA LYS A 136 24.05 -15.73 -13.73
C LYS A 136 25.03 -16.88 -14.01
N GLY A 137 24.53 -17.94 -14.64
CA GLY A 137 25.29 -19.14 -14.99
C GLY A 137 24.85 -20.42 -14.27
N SER A 138 24.05 -20.31 -13.19
CA SER A 138 23.40 -21.48 -12.57
C SER A 138 22.00 -21.68 -13.18
N ASN A 139 21.91 -22.62 -14.11
CA ASN A 139 20.77 -22.77 -15.02
C ASN A 139 19.47 -23.35 -14.42
N HIS A 140 19.33 -23.53 -13.10
CA HIS A 140 18.20 -24.32 -12.56
C HIS A 140 17.08 -23.51 -11.92
N ILE A 141 17.39 -22.44 -11.17
CA ILE A 141 16.35 -21.69 -10.43
C ILE A 141 15.76 -20.58 -11.31
N LEU A 142 16.63 -19.76 -11.92
CA LEU A 142 16.20 -18.66 -12.79
C LEU A 142 15.58 -19.13 -14.12
N SER A 143 15.88 -20.35 -14.57
CA SER A 143 15.26 -20.90 -15.78
C SER A 143 13.84 -21.41 -15.54
N PHE A 144 13.49 -21.76 -14.30
CA PHE A 144 12.17 -22.28 -13.95
C PHE A 144 11.16 -21.16 -13.69
N PHE A 145 11.62 -19.97 -13.31
CA PHE A 145 10.77 -18.83 -12.99
C PHE A 145 10.94 -17.75 -14.07
N PRO A 146 10.03 -17.65 -15.05
CA PRO A 146 10.23 -16.83 -16.25
C PRO A 146 9.85 -15.36 -16.00
N SER A 147 10.19 -14.76 -14.87
CA SER A 147 9.80 -13.38 -14.54
C SER A 147 10.87 -12.71 -13.66
N TYR A 148 10.59 -11.53 -13.13
CA TYR A 148 11.50 -10.79 -12.27
C TYR A 148 12.02 -11.64 -11.10
N ALA A 149 13.33 -11.62 -10.93
CA ALA A 149 14.03 -12.38 -9.90
C ALA A 149 13.58 -12.02 -8.47
N TRP A 150 13.17 -10.76 -8.24
CA TRP A 150 12.68 -10.29 -6.94
C TRP A 150 11.48 -11.12 -6.47
N GLN A 151 10.61 -11.56 -7.40
CA GLN A 151 9.39 -12.28 -7.06
C GLN A 151 9.67 -13.62 -6.38
N ILE A 152 10.79 -14.29 -6.73
CA ILE A 152 11.22 -15.54 -6.09
C ILE A 152 11.45 -15.34 -4.58
N ILE A 153 11.97 -14.17 -4.20
CA ILE A 153 12.33 -13.84 -2.82
C ILE A 153 11.13 -13.27 -2.06
N PHE A 154 10.47 -12.25 -2.63
CA PHE A 154 9.50 -11.46 -1.89
C PHE A 154 8.07 -11.97 -2.00
N VAL A 155 7.64 -12.57 -3.13
CA VAL A 155 6.25 -13.05 -3.26
C VAL A 155 5.90 -14.08 -2.18
N PRO A 156 6.75 -15.06 -1.82
CA PRO A 156 6.45 -15.97 -0.71
C PRO A 156 6.29 -15.24 0.63
N ILE A 157 7.15 -14.27 0.92
CA ILE A 157 7.14 -13.50 2.18
C ILE A 157 5.89 -12.62 2.23
N PHE A 158 5.65 -11.83 1.19
CA PHE A 158 4.49 -10.96 1.07
C PHE A 158 3.19 -11.76 1.01
N GLY A 159 3.18 -12.95 0.40
CA GLY A 159 2.04 -13.86 0.39
C GLY A 159 1.65 -14.32 1.80
N VAL A 160 2.63 -14.76 2.60
CA VAL A 160 2.39 -15.16 4.00
C VAL A 160 1.88 -13.98 4.83
N ILE A 161 2.52 -12.81 4.70
CA ILE A 161 2.10 -11.61 5.43
C ILE A 161 0.71 -11.13 4.96
N SER A 162 0.38 -11.25 3.68
CA SER A 162 -0.93 -10.89 3.13
C SER A 162 -2.04 -11.79 3.67
N ILE A 163 -1.81 -13.11 3.72
CA ILE A 163 -2.74 -14.07 4.34
C ILE A 163 -2.93 -13.74 5.82
N TYR A 164 -1.84 -13.50 6.55
CA TYR A 164 -1.89 -13.09 7.95
C TYR A 164 -2.70 -11.80 8.14
N THR A 165 -2.43 -10.78 7.31
CA THR A 165 -3.12 -9.48 7.32
C THR A 165 -4.61 -9.66 7.09
N TYR A 166 -5.00 -10.45 6.09
CA TYR A 166 -6.40 -10.76 5.81
C TYR A 166 -7.07 -11.41 7.01
N MET A 167 -6.51 -12.51 7.53
CA MET A 167 -7.10 -13.26 8.63
C MET A 167 -7.21 -12.43 9.91
N PHE A 168 -6.16 -11.65 10.21
CA PHE A 168 -6.14 -10.78 11.38
C PHE A 168 -7.18 -9.67 11.27
N LEU A 169 -7.18 -8.91 10.16
CA LEU A 169 -8.12 -7.81 9.97
C LEU A 169 -9.57 -8.31 9.84
N TRP A 170 -9.80 -9.46 9.21
CA TRP A 170 -11.14 -10.06 9.11
C TRP A 170 -11.75 -10.33 10.48
N LYS A 171 -10.92 -10.69 11.46
CA LYS A 171 -11.34 -10.89 12.86
C LYS A 171 -11.54 -9.57 13.60
N GLN A 172 -10.73 -8.55 13.32
CA GLN A 172 -10.79 -7.26 14.03
C GLN A 172 -11.85 -6.30 13.51
N LEU A 173 -12.31 -6.49 12.27
CA LEU A 173 -13.26 -5.61 11.62
C LEU A 173 -14.68 -6.17 11.71
N ASP A 174 -15.57 -5.42 12.35
CA ASP A 174 -16.94 -5.87 12.62
C ASP A 174 -17.89 -5.64 11.43
N THR A 175 -17.57 -4.72 10.51
CA THR A 175 -18.48 -4.32 9.43
C THR A 175 -18.20 -5.03 8.10
N GLY A 176 -19.27 -5.37 7.37
CA GLY A 176 -19.17 -5.93 6.02
C GLY A 176 -18.47 -5.00 5.02
N TYR A 177 -18.61 -3.69 5.19
CA TYR A 177 -17.93 -2.70 4.36
C TYR A 177 -16.40 -2.73 4.55
N SER A 178 -15.92 -2.77 5.80
CA SER A 178 -14.48 -2.89 6.06
C SER A 178 -13.92 -4.23 5.55
N LYS A 179 -14.71 -5.31 5.62
CA LYS A 179 -14.34 -6.60 5.03
C LYS A 179 -14.23 -6.55 3.51
N LEU A 180 -15.17 -5.87 2.84
CA LEU A 180 -15.10 -5.64 1.40
C LEU A 180 -13.86 -4.84 1.01
N LEU A 181 -13.53 -3.79 1.77
CA LEU A 181 -12.34 -2.97 1.52
C LEU A 181 -11.04 -3.77 1.67
N ILE A 182 -10.86 -4.59 2.71
CA ILE A 182 -9.65 -5.41 2.83
C ILE A 182 -9.55 -6.48 1.73
N THR A 183 -10.68 -7.07 1.31
CA THR A 183 -10.71 -8.00 0.18
C THR A 183 -10.32 -7.28 -1.11
N GLY A 184 -10.87 -6.09 -1.35
CA GLY A 184 -10.51 -5.24 -2.47
C GLY A 184 -9.04 -4.86 -2.46
N ALA A 185 -8.49 -4.49 -1.31
CA ALA A 185 -7.09 -4.11 -1.14
C ALA A 185 -6.16 -5.26 -1.55
N ILE A 186 -6.41 -6.46 -1.03
CA ILE A 186 -5.62 -7.65 -1.36
C ILE A 186 -5.79 -8.03 -2.84
N ALA A 187 -7.00 -7.92 -3.38
CA ALA A 187 -7.23 -8.18 -4.80
C ALA A 187 -6.43 -7.21 -5.68
N CYS A 188 -6.36 -5.92 -5.32
CA CYS A 188 -5.53 -4.93 -6.01
C CYS A 188 -4.05 -5.34 -6.03
N PHE A 189 -3.46 -5.68 -4.88
CA PHE A 189 -2.06 -6.12 -4.81
C PHE A 189 -1.80 -7.43 -5.55
N ILE A 190 -2.69 -8.41 -5.45
CA ILE A 190 -2.55 -9.66 -6.22
C ILE A 190 -2.56 -9.35 -7.72
N MET A 191 -3.45 -8.47 -8.18
CA MET A 191 -3.52 -8.08 -9.58
C MET A 191 -2.28 -7.30 -10.01
N ALA A 192 -1.75 -6.41 -9.18
CA ALA A 192 -0.50 -5.70 -9.45
C ALA A 192 0.68 -6.67 -9.64
N VAL A 193 0.92 -7.55 -8.66
CA VAL A 193 1.98 -8.59 -8.74
C VAL A 193 1.81 -9.50 -9.97
N VAL A 194 0.57 -9.81 -10.34
CA VAL A 194 0.28 -10.60 -11.56
C VAL A 194 0.62 -9.82 -12.83
N LEU A 195 0.26 -8.54 -12.92
CA LEU A 195 0.64 -7.69 -14.06
C LEU A 195 2.15 -7.61 -14.19
N ASP A 196 2.82 -7.45 -13.07
CA ASP A 196 4.27 -7.34 -12.98
C ASP A 196 4.97 -8.65 -13.36
N PHE A 197 4.37 -9.80 -13.00
CA PHE A 197 4.81 -11.12 -13.48
C PHE A 197 4.73 -11.23 -15.01
N PHE A 198 3.64 -10.74 -15.62
CA PHE A 198 3.51 -10.75 -17.08
C PHE A 198 4.47 -9.78 -17.76
N GLU A 199 4.83 -8.69 -17.11
CA GLU A 199 5.85 -7.77 -17.59
C GLU A 199 7.24 -8.39 -17.58
N GLY A 200 7.64 -9.00 -16.47
CA GLY A 200 8.98 -9.59 -16.30
C GLY A 200 9.27 -10.78 -17.22
N MET A 201 8.24 -11.33 -17.90
CA MET A 201 8.39 -12.42 -18.85
C MET A 201 9.07 -12.00 -20.16
N ASP A 202 9.92 -12.90 -20.69
CA ASP A 202 10.49 -12.74 -22.03
C ASP A 202 9.38 -12.54 -23.08
N ILE A 203 9.60 -11.62 -24.02
CA ILE A 203 8.63 -11.25 -25.07
C ILE A 203 8.29 -12.45 -25.95
N THR A 204 9.20 -13.41 -26.09
CA THR A 204 9.03 -14.65 -26.86
C THR A 204 8.31 -15.75 -26.08
N HIS A 205 8.12 -15.60 -24.75
CA HIS A 205 7.48 -16.61 -23.92
C HIS A 205 5.99 -16.80 -24.30
N ASN A 206 5.56 -18.05 -24.45
CA ASN A 206 4.22 -18.38 -24.95
C ASN A 206 3.08 -17.92 -24.03
N TRP A 207 3.35 -17.71 -22.75
CA TRP A 207 2.37 -17.24 -21.77
C TRP A 207 2.40 -15.73 -21.53
N ASN A 208 3.25 -14.99 -22.25
CA ASN A 208 3.32 -13.54 -22.11
C ASN A 208 2.02 -12.90 -22.64
N LEU A 209 1.10 -12.58 -21.73
CA LEU A 209 -0.21 -12.00 -22.04
C LEU A 209 -0.08 -10.66 -22.77
N GLN A 210 0.91 -9.84 -22.43
CA GLN A 210 1.14 -8.57 -23.11
C GLN A 210 1.47 -8.80 -24.59
N THR A 211 2.31 -9.79 -24.91
CA THR A 211 2.62 -10.19 -26.29
C THR A 211 1.39 -10.75 -27.01
N ILE A 212 0.56 -11.55 -26.34
CA ILE A 212 -0.67 -12.12 -26.91
C ILE A 212 -1.66 -11.00 -27.28
N ILE A 213 -1.91 -10.07 -26.36
CA ILE A 213 -2.81 -8.91 -26.58
C ILE A 213 -2.28 -8.05 -27.71
N LYS A 214 -0.97 -7.75 -27.71
CA LYS A 214 -0.30 -7.00 -28.77
C LYS A 214 -0.54 -7.63 -30.14
N LYS A 215 -0.31 -8.94 -30.29
CA LYS A 215 -0.50 -9.66 -31.56
C LYS A 215 -1.97 -9.71 -31.99
N LYS A 216 -2.88 -9.98 -31.06
CA LYS A 216 -4.32 -10.12 -31.33
C LYS A 216 -4.94 -8.81 -31.83
N TYR A 217 -4.53 -7.68 -31.28
CA TYR A 217 -5.11 -6.36 -31.59
C TYR A 217 -4.18 -5.45 -32.42
N SER A 218 -3.04 -5.97 -32.91
CA SER A 218 -2.03 -5.20 -33.67
C SER A 218 -1.58 -3.90 -32.98
N LEU A 219 -1.47 -3.93 -31.65
CA LEU A 219 -1.09 -2.77 -30.84
C LEU A 219 0.42 -2.56 -30.84
N LYS A 220 0.85 -1.34 -30.53
CA LYS A 220 2.27 -1.02 -30.31
C LYS A 220 2.73 -1.63 -28.97
N THR A 221 3.96 -2.14 -28.91
CA THR A 221 4.56 -2.69 -27.66
C THR A 221 4.46 -1.67 -26.52
N TYR A 222 4.85 -0.42 -26.81
CA TYR A 222 4.80 0.66 -25.83
C TYR A 222 3.40 0.86 -25.26
N THR A 223 2.34 0.77 -26.07
CA THR A 223 0.96 0.95 -25.61
C THR A 223 0.57 -0.09 -24.57
N VAL A 224 0.81 -1.38 -24.86
CA VAL A 224 0.40 -2.45 -23.94
C VAL A 224 1.22 -2.42 -22.65
N SER A 225 2.55 -2.32 -22.77
CA SER A 225 3.44 -2.31 -21.60
C SER A 225 3.21 -1.07 -20.72
N HIS A 226 3.06 0.12 -21.32
CA HIS A 226 2.86 1.36 -20.56
C HIS A 226 1.54 1.37 -19.79
N PHE A 227 0.42 0.97 -20.43
CA PHE A 227 -0.86 0.89 -19.71
C PHE A 227 -0.92 -0.26 -18.70
N SER A 228 -0.16 -1.35 -18.92
CA SER A 228 -0.03 -2.41 -17.91
C SER A 228 0.62 -1.86 -16.64
N LYS A 229 1.77 -1.20 -16.77
CA LYS A 229 2.45 -0.52 -15.66
C LYS A 229 1.58 0.54 -15.00
N SER A 230 0.94 1.39 -15.80
CA SER A 230 0.05 2.42 -15.25
C SER A 230 -1.12 1.84 -14.46
N LEU A 231 -1.65 0.67 -14.88
CA LEU A 231 -2.71 -0.01 -14.16
C LEU A 231 -2.18 -0.68 -12.88
N GLU A 232 -1.00 -1.29 -12.94
CA GLU A 232 -0.32 -1.88 -11.80
C GLU A 232 -0.10 -0.85 -10.68
N GLU A 233 0.57 0.24 -10.98
CA GLU A 233 0.83 1.36 -10.05
C GLU A 233 -0.46 1.92 -9.45
N PHE A 234 -1.50 2.09 -10.27
CA PHE A 234 -2.81 2.52 -9.81
C PHE A 234 -3.43 1.52 -8.84
N LEU A 235 -3.33 0.22 -9.12
CA LEU A 235 -3.87 -0.83 -8.24
C LEU A 235 -3.12 -0.86 -6.91
N GLU A 236 -1.80 -0.71 -6.90
CA GLU A 236 -1.02 -0.66 -5.65
C GLU A 236 -1.44 0.52 -4.76
N MET A 237 -1.50 1.72 -5.34
CA MET A 237 -1.98 2.90 -4.61
C MET A 237 -3.43 2.73 -4.12
N ALA A 238 -4.34 2.25 -4.97
CA ALA A 238 -5.73 2.03 -4.59
C ALA A 238 -5.85 0.97 -3.47
N GLY A 239 -5.02 -0.07 -3.50
CA GLY A 239 -4.93 -1.08 -2.46
C GLY A 239 -4.53 -0.49 -1.11
N ILE A 240 -3.50 0.37 -1.09
CA ILE A 240 -3.10 1.12 0.11
C ILE A 240 -4.22 2.04 0.58
N THR A 241 -4.91 2.74 -0.32
CA THR A 241 -6.06 3.60 0.02
C THR A 241 -7.13 2.80 0.76
N PHE A 242 -7.50 1.61 0.27
CA PHE A 242 -8.48 0.76 0.93
C PHE A 242 -8.04 0.26 2.31
N PHE A 243 -6.78 -0.14 2.45
CA PHE A 243 -6.21 -0.48 3.75
C PHE A 243 -6.24 0.70 4.73
N TRP A 244 -5.83 1.87 4.27
CA TRP A 244 -5.74 3.06 5.12
C TRP A 244 -7.12 3.50 5.63
N VAL A 245 -8.13 3.47 4.76
CA VAL A 245 -9.54 3.72 5.11
C VAL A 245 -10.03 2.74 6.17
N CYS A 246 -9.67 1.45 6.04
CA CYS A 246 -9.96 0.44 7.07
C CYS A 246 -9.28 0.75 8.41
N PHE A 247 -8.03 1.18 8.42
CA PHE A 247 -7.30 1.51 9.64
C PHE A 247 -7.89 2.74 10.35
N ILE A 248 -8.26 3.78 9.59
CA ILE A 248 -8.95 4.96 10.14
C ILE A 248 -10.32 4.57 10.70
N ALA A 249 -11.07 3.72 10.00
CA ALA A 249 -12.35 3.21 10.49
C ALA A 249 -12.18 2.38 11.77
N CYS A 250 -11.08 1.64 11.91
CA CYS A 250 -10.77 0.88 13.13
C CYS A 250 -10.56 1.79 14.35
N LEU A 251 -9.92 2.96 14.17
CA LEU A 251 -9.76 3.93 15.25
C LEU A 251 -11.11 4.32 15.87
N LYS A 252 -12.16 4.53 15.05
CA LYS A 252 -13.52 4.79 15.55
C LYS A 252 -13.96 3.72 16.55
N THR A 253 -13.84 2.45 16.16
CA THR A 253 -14.27 1.31 16.98
C THR A 253 -13.47 1.25 18.28
N ILE A 254 -12.17 1.52 18.24
CA ILE A 254 -11.32 1.54 19.43
C ILE A 254 -11.73 2.66 20.38
N PHE A 255 -11.95 3.89 19.87
CA PHE A 255 -12.38 5.02 20.69
C PHE A 255 -13.79 4.82 21.26
N GLN A 256 -14.72 4.21 20.52
CA GLN A 256 -16.07 3.91 20.99
C GLN A 256 -16.11 2.84 22.09
N LYS A 257 -15.21 1.86 22.07
CA LYS A 257 -15.07 0.85 23.14
C LYS A 257 -14.54 1.43 24.45
N GLY A 258 -14.09 2.69 24.45
CA GLY A 258 -13.52 3.38 25.60
C GLY A 258 -12.04 3.06 25.78
N VAL A 259 -11.21 4.08 25.97
CA VAL A 259 -9.79 3.92 26.30
C VAL A 259 -9.61 4.19 27.79
N TYR A 260 -9.34 3.13 28.56
CA TYR A 260 -9.10 3.24 29.99
C TYR A 260 -7.61 3.49 30.23
N PHE A 261 -7.21 4.77 30.37
CA PHE A 261 -5.86 5.13 30.75
C PHE A 261 -5.68 4.99 32.28
N ILE A 262 -4.71 4.17 32.72
CA ILE A 262 -4.25 4.22 34.11
C ILE A 262 -3.21 5.33 34.20
N SER A 263 -3.54 6.39 34.95
CA SER A 263 -2.54 7.30 35.50
C SER A 263 -1.63 6.48 36.41
N LYS A 264 -0.37 6.25 36.00
CA LYS A 264 0.67 5.80 36.92
C LYS A 264 1.08 6.94 37.83
#